data_AF-U7FRR6-F1
#
_entry.id   AF-U7FRR6-F1
#
_cell.length_a   1.000
_cell.length_b   1.000
_cell.length_c   1.000
_cell.angle_alpha   90.00
_cell.angle_beta   90.00
_cell.angle_gamma   90.00
#
_symmetry.space_group_name_H-M   'P 1'
#
loop_
_entity.id
_entity.type
_entity.pdbx_description
1 polymer ?
#
loop_
_entity_poly.entity_id
_entity_poly.type
_entity_poly.pdbx_seq_one_letter_code
_entity_poly.pdbx_strand_id
1 'polypeptide(L)' 'MRSQVQQQLCNEVERLERRIETLRMTKAPHAALMISTYERMISRKKGFLQNWDL' A
#
# COMPACT_ATOMS: atom_id res chain seq x y z
N MET A 1 21.99 0.68 2.32
CA MET A 1 20.93 1.71 2.44
C MET A 1 19.85 1.56 1.37
N ARG A 2 20.15 1.52 0.06
CA ARG A 2 19.12 1.39 -1.00
C ARG A 2 18.22 0.16 -0.85
N SER A 3 18.79 -1.00 -0.49
CA SER A 3 18.05 -2.23 -0.23
C SER A 3 17.12 -2.16 0.98
N GLN A 4 17.52 -1.44 2.04
CA GLN A 4 16.67 -1.25 3.23
C GLN A 4 15.45 -0.37 2.92
N VAL A 5 15.63 0.69 2.13
CA VAL A 5 14.51 1.55 1.70
C VAL A 5 13.54 0.77 0.81
N GLN A 6 14.06 -0.01 -0.13
CA GLN A 6 13.25 -0.88 -0.98
C GLN A 6 12.47 -1.91 -0.15
N GLN A 7 13.13 -2.59 0.78
CA GLN A 7 12.51 -3.58 1.66
C GLN A 7 11.44 -2.94 2.56
N GLN A 8 11.70 -1.75 3.09
CA GLN A 8 10.73 -1.01 3.90
C GLN A 8 9.49 -0.64 3.09
N LEU A 9 9.66 -0.20 1.83
CA LEU A 9 8.56 0.10 0.93
C LEU A 9 7.74 -1.15 0.60
N CYS A 10 8.39 -2.29 0.34
CA CYS A 10 7.70 -3.57 0.11
C CYS A 10 6.88 -3.99 1.33
N ASN A 11 7.47 -3.94 2.53
CA ASN A 11 6.78 -4.26 3.78
C ASN A 11 5.57 -3.33 4.03
N GLU A 12 5.71 -2.06 3.69
CA GLU A 12 4.61 -1.10 3.84
C GLU A 12 3.48 -1.35 2.84
N VAL A 13 3.81 -1.70 1.59
CA VAL A 13 2.82 -2.11 0.58
C VAL A 13 2.03 -3.33 1.08
N GLU A 14 2.73 -4.37 1.55
CA GLU A 14 2.08 -5.58 2.07
C GLU A 14 1.16 -5.26 3.27
N ARG A 15 1.60 -4.39 4.18
CA ARG A 15 0.78 -3.95 5.32
C ARG A 15 -0.51 -3.24 4.88
N LEU A 16 -0.42 -2.39 3.85
CA LEU A 16 -1.58 -1.68 3.30
C LEU A 16 -2.55 -2.65 2.61
N GLU A 17 -2.04 -3.63 1.87
CA GLU A 17 -2.86 -4.67 1.22
C GLU A 17 -3.64 -5.49 2.26
N ARG A 18 -2.99 -5.96 3.34
CA ARG A 18 -3.66 -6.66 4.45
C ARG A 18 -4.73 -5.79 5.14
N ARG A 19 -4.48 -4.49 5.26
CA ARG A 19 -5.45 -3.55 5.86
C ARG A 19 -6.68 -3.38 4.96
N ILE A 20 -6.50 -3.30 3.65
CA ILE A 20 -7.59 -3.27 2.67
C ILE A 20 -8.44 -4.53 2.79
N GLU A 21 -7.81 -5.71 2.88
CA GLU A 21 -8.53 -6.98 3.04
C GLU A 21 -9.40 -6.98 4.30
N THR A 22 -8.85 -6.55 5.44
CA THR A 22 -9.61 -6.41 6.69
C THR A 22 -10.79 -5.45 6.54
N LEU A 23 -10.59 -4.31 5.87
CA LEU A 23 -11.64 -3.31 5.64
C LEU A 23 -12.76 -3.84 4.74
N ARG A 24 -12.42 -4.63 3.72
CA ARG A 24 -13.40 -5.29 2.84
C ARG A 24 -14.24 -6.31 3.61
N MET A 25 -13.66 -6.99 4.59
CA MET A 25 -14.39 -7.94 5.46
C MET A 25 -15.30 -7.26 6.48
N THR A 26 -14.88 -6.12 7.05
CA THR A 26 -15.64 -5.43 8.10
C THR A 26 -16.88 -4.70 7.59
N LYS A 27 -17.00 -4.47 6.26
CA LYS A 27 -18.17 -3.82 5.61
C LYS A 27 -18.62 -2.51 6.27
N ALA A 28 -17.69 -1.76 6.87
CA ALA A 28 -18.02 -0.51 7.54
C ALA A 28 -18.40 0.59 6.51
N PRO A 29 -19.33 1.51 6.83
CA PRO A 29 -19.81 2.54 5.89
C PRO A 29 -18.68 3.44 5.34
N HIS A 30 -17.64 3.66 6.13
CA HIS A 30 -16.47 4.48 5.78
C HIS A 30 -15.32 3.67 5.16
N ALA A 31 -15.46 2.33 5.03
CA ALA A 31 -14.40 1.46 4.54
C ALA A 31 -14.03 1.78 3.08
N ALA A 32 -15.01 2.11 2.24
CA ALA A 32 -14.77 2.42 0.82
C ALA A 32 -13.79 3.60 0.63
N LEU A 33 -13.93 4.67 1.42
CA LEU A 33 -13.03 5.83 1.39
C LEU A 33 -11.62 5.47 1.87
N MET A 34 -11.52 4.66 2.92
CA MET A 34 -10.23 4.20 3.45
C MET A 34 -9.52 3.28 2.45
N ILE A 35 -10.25 2.33 1.84
CA ILE A 35 -9.74 1.43 0.81
C ILE A 35 -9.20 2.24 -0.36
N SER A 36 -9.97 3.18 -0.92
CA SER A 36 -9.52 4.04 -2.01
C SER A 36 -8.26 4.85 -1.65
N THR A 37 -8.18 5.29 -0.40
CA THR A 37 -6.99 6.01 0.09
C THR A 37 -5.76 5.11 0.13
N TYR A 38 -5.88 3.90 0.67
CA TYR A 38 -4.77 2.95 0.71
C TYR A 38 -4.37 2.43 -0.67
N GLU A 39 -5.32 2.21 -1.58
CA GLU A 39 -5.04 1.83 -2.98
C GLU A 39 -4.20 2.91 -3.68
N ARG A 40 -4.51 4.21 -3.48
CA ARG A 40 -3.69 5.31 -3.99
C ARG A 40 -2.29 5.34 -3.39
N MET A 41 -2.14 5.05 -2.10
CA MET A 41 -0.82 4.97 -1.45
C MET A 41 0.00 3.82 -2.02
N ILE A 42 -0.62 2.65 -2.21
CA ILE A 42 0.03 1.47 -2.83
C ILE A 42 0.47 1.80 -4.25
N SER A 43 -0.40 2.39 -5.07
CA SER A 43 -0.07 2.77 -6.45
C SER A 43 1.16 3.70 -6.51
N ARG A 44 1.22 4.72 -5.65
CA ARG A 44 2.39 5.62 -5.56
C ARG A 44 3.66 4.88 -5.14
N LYS A 45 3.58 3.98 -4.16
CA LYS A 45 4.74 3.21 -3.68
C LYS A 45 5.24 2.21 -4.72
N LYS A 46 4.33 1.49 -5.38
CA LYS A 46 4.67 0.56 -6.48
C LYS A 46 5.27 1.33 -7.67
N GLY A 47 4.69 2.47 -8.03
CA GLY A 47 5.24 3.35 -9.08
C GLY A 47 6.63 3.89 -8.72
N PHE A 48 6.86 4.25 -7.45
CA PHE A 48 8.19 4.64 -6.99
C PHE A 48 9.20 3.49 -7.10
N LEU A 49 8.83 2.28 -6.66
CA LEU A 49 9.68 1.09 -6.77
C LEU A 49 9.97 0.72 -8.23
N GLN A 50 9.01 0.88 -9.15
CA GLN A 50 9.21 0.64 -10.58
C GLN A 50 10.19 1.64 -11.21
N ASN A 51 10.19 2.89 -10.74
CA ASN A 51 11.11 3.93 -11.21
C ASN A 51 12.40 4.03 -10.39
N TRP A 52 12.61 3.18 -9.38
CA TRP A 52 13.71 3.30 -8.41
C TRP A 52 15.10 2.96 -8.99
N ASP A 53 15.14 2.29 -10.15
CA ASP A 53 16.35 1.95 -10.90
C ASP A 53 16.35 2.50 -12.34
N LEU A 54 15.43 3.43 -12.66
CA LEU A 54 15.48 4.28 -13.87
C LEU A 54 16.26 5.57 -13.61
#